data_AF-A0A8J6HNU7-F1
#
_entry.id   AF-A0A8J6HNU7-F1
#
_cell.length_a   1.000
_cell.length_b   1.000
_cell.length_c   1.000
_cell.angle_alpha   90.00
_cell.angle_beta   90.00
_cell.angle_gamma   90.00
#
_symmetry.space_group_name_H-M   'P 1'
#
loop_
_entity.id
_entity.type
_entity.pdbx_description
1 polymer ?
#
loop_
_entity_poly.entity_id
_entity_poly.type
_entity_poly.pdbx_seq_one_letter_code
_entity_poly.pdbx_strand_id
1 'polypeptide(L)'
;MDETFKKRTGCTDRGKDYEHLYLSHLILKLLTDSTVKDFHLSSNDENFGIFDDVVVEIEYINGEKQIYAVQLKHVNKGKTLTKNGLAEKRGNFSISKYFEEWTKLRPSPVAIRFILFTNLKFDVPDGERIKLANHNFEVSTIESRQELMLGSHEHGRCYQFTSPDKYKEFFGQFYLYSNQSNVDKLKNDTKTKLLQMFNCEEEGFDKYLQFVTEWSLIEGKKDKLSKCLISRAIAVRLLGPYMRSWSFSGDQVGDNLNVLRKAMSQFQVTLFGKAVEEKVRTIWKDAKSKLEINYCNRIGRRYQMLSKHAQAVDDLNDEESTRLLWLMGLCPLPLVVNETVEKVIDACQDDKFVVIGALSEERENVFRKLSDLDERTRINISKRFQCSLQGRDTVTLDYLVKENCKILQIVTTNELVQMTESSAATSSTWTLSTEPTTPL
;
A
#
# COMPACT_ATOMS: atom_id res chain seq x y z
N MET A 1 -29.21 9.55 0.30
CA MET A 1 -29.59 10.60 1.26
C MET A 1 -28.54 11.67 1.12
N ASP A 2 -28.93 12.87 0.70
CA ASP A 2 -28.04 14.03 0.60
C ASP A 2 -27.78 14.56 2.01
N GLU A 3 -26.68 14.14 2.62
CA GLU A 3 -26.18 14.77 3.83
C GLU A 3 -25.42 16.04 3.44
N THR A 4 -26.06 17.19 3.68
CA THR A 4 -25.44 18.50 3.52
C THR A 4 -24.27 18.66 4.50
N PHE A 5 -23.06 18.67 3.96
CA PHE A 5 -21.79 18.90 4.64
C PHE A 5 -21.86 20.13 5.57
N LYS A 6 -21.81 19.91 6.90
CA LYS A 6 -21.76 21.02 7.86
C LYS A 6 -20.33 21.49 8.04
N LYS A 7 -19.93 22.49 7.26
CA LYS A 7 -18.59 23.10 7.28
C LYS A 7 -18.22 23.58 8.69
N ARG A 8 -17.17 23.02 9.31
CA ARG A 8 -16.58 23.57 10.55
C ARG A 8 -16.15 25.03 10.27
N THR A 9 -16.52 25.94 11.17
CA THR A 9 -16.26 27.38 11.02
C THR A 9 -14.74 27.63 10.93
N GLY A 10 -14.27 28.21 9.82
CA GLY A 10 -12.86 28.57 9.61
C GLY A 10 -12.05 27.63 8.71
N CYS A 11 -12.61 26.50 8.24
CA CYS A 11 -11.95 25.62 7.27
C CYS A 11 -12.23 26.11 5.84
N THR A 12 -11.19 26.52 5.09
CA THR A 12 -11.32 26.87 3.65
C THR A 12 -11.13 25.62 2.79
N ASP A 13 -11.75 25.54 1.62
CA ASP A 13 -11.66 24.35 0.76
C ASP A 13 -10.19 24.02 0.36
N ARG A 14 -9.36 25.05 0.17
CA ARG A 14 -7.91 24.90 -0.05
C ARG A 14 -7.10 24.35 1.14
N GLY A 15 -7.61 24.49 2.35
CA GLY A 15 -6.98 23.90 3.54
C GLY A 15 -7.06 22.39 3.49
N LYS A 16 -8.23 21.88 3.11
CA LYS A 16 -8.46 20.46 2.90
C LYS A 16 -7.64 19.90 1.74
N ASP A 17 -7.59 20.61 0.61
CA ASP A 17 -6.75 20.19 -0.53
C ASP A 17 -5.28 20.00 -0.11
N TYR A 18 -4.78 20.90 0.73
CA TYR A 18 -3.44 20.80 1.30
C TYR A 18 -3.29 19.58 2.21
N GLU A 19 -4.25 19.33 3.10
CA GLU A 19 -4.24 18.17 4.01
C GLU A 19 -4.25 16.85 3.22
N HIS A 20 -5.09 16.72 2.19
CA HIS A 20 -5.15 15.54 1.33
C HIS A 20 -3.83 15.30 0.60
N LEU A 21 -3.24 16.34 0.02
CA LEU A 21 -1.95 16.24 -0.66
C LEU A 21 -0.81 15.93 0.31
N TYR A 22 -0.84 16.50 1.51
CA TYR A 22 0.12 16.20 2.57
C TYR A 22 0.07 14.73 2.96
N LEU A 23 -1.14 14.20 3.22
CA LEU A 23 -1.38 12.80 3.53
C LEU A 23 -0.90 11.89 2.39
N SER A 24 -1.20 12.23 1.14
CA SER A 24 -0.73 11.48 -0.03
C SER A 24 0.81 11.47 -0.11
N HIS A 25 1.45 12.63 0.01
CA HIS A 25 2.90 12.70 -0.02
C HIS A 25 3.53 11.89 1.13
N LEU A 26 2.90 11.94 2.31
CA LEU A 26 3.32 11.21 3.51
C LEU A 26 3.36 9.72 3.30
N ILE A 27 2.24 9.18 2.80
CA ILE A 27 2.09 7.77 2.48
C ILE A 27 3.23 7.31 1.57
N LEU A 28 3.50 8.04 0.48
CA LEU A 28 4.55 7.66 -0.46
C LEU A 28 5.94 7.73 0.18
N LYS A 29 6.19 8.69 1.09
CA LYS A 29 7.45 8.76 1.83
C LYS A 29 7.63 7.53 2.73
N LEU A 30 6.62 7.19 3.53
CA LEU A 30 6.68 6.07 4.46
C LEU A 30 6.76 4.71 3.75
N LEU A 31 6.12 4.58 2.59
CA LEU A 31 6.22 3.37 1.77
C LEU A 31 7.64 3.14 1.24
N THR A 32 8.35 4.20 0.87
CA THR A 32 9.73 4.13 0.35
C THR A 32 10.81 4.11 1.43
N ASP A 33 10.44 4.32 2.71
CA ASP A 33 11.41 4.41 3.79
C ASP A 33 11.82 3.01 4.27
N SER A 34 13.06 2.64 3.97
CA SER A 34 13.62 1.32 4.33
C SER A 34 13.84 1.16 5.82
N THR A 35 13.72 2.20 6.64
CA THR A 35 13.80 2.10 8.11
C THR A 35 12.43 1.81 8.74
N VAL A 36 11.35 2.05 8.00
CA VAL A 36 9.96 1.86 8.45
C VAL A 36 9.51 0.44 8.15
N LYS A 37 9.29 -0.35 9.21
CA LYS A 37 8.74 -1.70 9.11
C LYS A 37 7.24 -1.62 8.76
N ASP A 38 6.48 -0.87 9.56
CA ASP A 38 5.05 -0.65 9.35
C ASP A 38 4.65 0.74 9.87
N PHE A 39 3.50 1.24 9.43
CA PHE A 39 2.91 2.48 9.95
C PHE A 39 1.40 2.40 9.96
N HIS A 40 0.76 3.17 10.83
CA HIS A 40 -0.68 3.36 10.87
C HIS A 40 -1.00 4.86 10.82
N LEU A 41 -1.82 5.26 9.86
CA LEU A 41 -2.20 6.65 9.61
C LEU A 41 -3.67 6.87 9.94
N SER A 42 -3.97 7.90 10.74
CA SER A 42 -5.31 8.48 10.88
C SER A 42 -5.31 9.95 10.47
N SER A 43 -6.49 10.44 10.13
CA SER A 43 -6.76 11.86 9.86
C SER A 43 -7.99 12.28 10.66
N ASN A 44 -8.10 13.55 11.06
CA ASN A 44 -9.18 14.04 11.92
C ASN A 44 -9.44 13.13 13.15
N ASP A 45 -8.38 12.66 13.81
CA ASP A 45 -8.45 11.75 14.95
C ASP A 45 -8.70 12.51 16.26
N GLU A 46 -9.97 12.60 16.66
CA GLU A 46 -10.42 13.40 17.82
C GLU A 46 -9.73 13.02 19.14
N ASN A 47 -9.13 11.81 19.23
CA ASN A 47 -8.35 11.39 20.39
C ASN A 47 -7.08 12.22 20.60
N PHE A 48 -6.62 12.95 19.58
CA PHE A 48 -5.44 13.82 19.63
C PHE A 48 -5.79 15.31 19.72
N GLY A 49 -7.07 15.63 19.97
CA GLY A 49 -7.53 16.97 20.25
C GLY A 49 -7.30 17.92 19.08
N ILE A 50 -6.36 18.85 19.23
CA ILE A 50 -6.03 19.85 18.19
C ILE A 50 -4.90 19.39 17.26
N PHE A 51 -4.29 18.24 17.55
CA PHE A 51 -3.30 17.60 16.68
C PHE A 51 -3.94 16.43 15.94
N ASP A 52 -5.18 16.61 15.50
CA ASP A 52 -6.04 15.59 14.93
C ASP A 52 -5.92 15.49 13.41
N ASP A 53 -5.46 16.54 12.70
CA ASP A 53 -5.45 16.57 11.23
C ASP A 53 -4.76 15.34 10.63
N VAL A 54 -3.56 15.00 11.13
CA VAL A 54 -2.82 13.79 10.74
C VAL A 54 -2.13 13.19 11.95
N VAL A 55 -2.35 11.90 12.18
CA VAL A 55 -1.65 11.13 13.21
C VAL A 55 -0.98 9.92 12.57
N VAL A 56 0.31 9.75 12.83
CA VAL A 56 1.12 8.66 12.29
C VAL A 56 1.73 7.87 13.44
N GLU A 57 1.50 6.57 13.44
CA GLU A 57 2.14 5.63 14.36
C GLU A 57 3.12 4.80 13.54
N ILE A 58 4.41 4.89 13.84
CA ILE A 58 5.46 4.19 13.09
C ILE A 58 6.08 3.10 13.97
N GLU A 59 6.25 1.92 13.37
CA GLU A 59 7.12 0.87 13.87
C GLU A 59 8.35 0.78 12.96
N TYR A 60 9.52 1.03 13.53
CA TYR A 60 10.79 0.94 12.80
C TYR A 60 11.32 -0.49 12.80
N ILE A 61 12.23 -0.80 11.88
CA ILE A 61 12.86 -2.14 11.78
C ILE A 61 13.61 -2.53 13.07
N ASN A 62 14.17 -1.56 13.79
CA ASN A 62 14.83 -1.77 15.08
C ASN A 62 13.86 -2.07 16.25
N GLY A 63 12.53 -2.09 15.99
CA GLY A 63 11.49 -2.31 16.99
C GLY A 63 11.04 -1.06 17.75
N GLU A 64 11.68 0.09 17.52
CA GLU A 64 11.25 1.38 18.09
C GLU A 64 9.87 1.76 17.57
N LYS A 65 9.06 2.36 18.45
CA LYS A 65 7.72 2.86 18.13
C LYS A 65 7.62 4.33 18.46
N GLN A 66 7.08 5.11 17.54
CA GLN A 66 6.93 6.54 17.70
C GLN A 66 5.60 7.02 17.12
N ILE A 67 4.92 7.88 17.87
CA ILE A 67 3.67 8.52 17.44
C ILE A 67 3.97 9.97 17.08
N TYR A 68 3.41 10.43 15.97
CA TYR A 68 3.46 11.82 15.51
C TYR A 68 2.03 12.34 15.38
N ALA A 69 1.72 13.38 16.12
CA ALA A 69 0.44 14.07 16.06
C ALA A 69 0.64 15.44 15.42
N VAL A 70 0.01 15.68 14.28
CA VAL A 70 0.31 16.81 13.40
C VAL A 70 -0.91 17.70 13.25
N GLN A 71 -0.70 18.99 13.48
CA GLN A 71 -1.63 20.05 13.11
C GLN A 71 -1.08 20.77 11.88
N LEU A 72 -1.81 20.71 10.78
CA LEU A 72 -1.57 21.42 9.54
C LEU A 72 -2.22 22.82 9.61
N LYS A 73 -1.45 23.84 9.25
CA LYS A 73 -1.89 25.24 9.16
C LYS A 73 -1.41 25.85 7.85
N HIS A 74 -2.23 25.73 6.82
CA HIS A 74 -1.96 26.31 5.49
C HIS A 74 -2.66 27.67 5.33
N VAL A 75 -1.93 28.66 4.81
CA VAL A 75 -2.45 30.01 4.52
C VAL A 75 -2.18 30.38 3.05
N ASN A 76 -3.19 30.92 2.37
CA ASN A 76 -3.14 31.18 0.92
C ASN A 76 -2.17 32.30 0.47
N LYS A 77 -1.70 33.16 1.39
CA LYS A 77 -0.81 34.30 1.06
C LYS A 77 0.37 34.29 2.02
N GLY A 78 1.56 34.61 1.50
CA GLY A 78 2.88 34.60 2.15
C GLY A 78 3.00 35.47 3.39
N LYS A 79 2.22 35.14 4.41
CA LYS A 79 2.28 35.75 5.73
C LYS A 79 3.48 35.18 6.47
N THR A 80 3.97 35.97 7.40
CA THR A 80 5.00 35.58 8.35
C THR A 80 4.32 35.22 9.66
N LEU A 81 4.69 34.07 10.22
CA LEU A 81 4.38 33.74 11.61
C LEU A 81 5.27 34.61 12.51
N THR A 82 4.64 35.47 13.31
CA THR A 82 5.39 36.38 14.20
C THR A 82 5.60 35.75 15.57
N LYS A 83 6.65 36.18 16.29
CA LYS A 83 6.88 35.79 17.71
C LYS A 83 5.65 36.08 18.58
N ASN A 84 5.01 37.24 18.34
CA ASN A 84 3.80 37.63 19.06
C ASN A 84 2.64 36.67 18.77
N GLY A 85 2.47 36.21 17.53
CA GLY A 85 1.45 35.22 17.17
C GLY A 85 1.61 33.87 17.88
N LEU A 86 2.84 33.48 18.23
CA LEU A 86 3.12 32.31 19.09
C LEU A 86 2.83 32.58 20.57
N ALA A 87 3.10 33.81 21.03
CA ALA A 87 2.97 34.24 22.42
C ALA A 87 1.55 34.70 22.82
N GLU A 88 0.65 34.87 21.85
CA GLU A 88 -0.73 35.26 22.11
C GLU A 88 -1.46 34.18 22.92
N LYS A 89 -2.33 34.59 23.86
CA LYS A 89 -3.19 33.68 24.64
C LYS A 89 -4.25 32.97 23.77
N ARG A 90 -4.63 33.57 22.65
CA ARG A 90 -5.62 33.07 21.70
C ARG A 90 -5.11 33.31 20.29
N GLY A 91 -5.26 32.33 19.40
CA GLY A 91 -4.84 32.45 18.02
C GLY A 91 -4.58 31.09 17.40
N ASN A 92 -4.47 31.05 16.08
CA ASN A 92 -4.27 29.80 15.34
C ASN A 92 -2.91 29.14 15.60
N PHE A 93 -1.95 29.89 16.15
CA PHE A 93 -0.57 29.46 16.43
C PHE A 93 -0.17 29.64 17.90
N SER A 94 -1.13 29.91 18.79
CA SER A 94 -0.88 30.14 20.22
C SER A 94 -0.25 28.92 20.89
N ILE A 95 0.96 29.06 21.45
CA ILE A 95 1.66 27.97 22.17
C ILE A 95 0.87 27.53 23.40
N SER A 96 0.19 28.45 24.11
CA SER A 96 -0.65 28.09 25.26
C SER A 96 -1.72 27.08 24.90
N LYS A 97 -2.34 27.23 23.72
CA LYS A 97 -3.35 26.28 23.22
C LYS A 97 -2.77 24.87 23.04
N TYR A 98 -1.58 24.77 22.47
CA TYR A 98 -0.89 23.49 22.25
C TYR A 98 -0.40 22.84 23.54
N PHE A 99 0.08 23.63 24.49
CA PHE A 99 0.47 23.16 25.80
C PHE A 99 -0.73 22.60 26.59
N GLU A 100 -1.86 23.30 26.58
CA GLU A 100 -3.10 22.83 27.22
C GLU A 100 -3.54 21.47 26.65
N GLU A 101 -3.48 21.28 25.34
CA GLU A 101 -3.85 20.00 24.74
C GLU A 101 -2.85 18.89 25.09
N TRP A 102 -1.54 19.19 25.04
CA TRP A 102 -0.50 18.27 25.46
C TRP A 102 -0.70 17.76 26.89
N THR A 103 -1.09 18.63 27.84
CA THR A 103 -1.33 18.21 29.22
C THR A 103 -2.43 17.15 29.36
N LYS A 104 -3.41 17.14 28.46
CA LYS A 104 -4.49 16.13 28.43
C LYS A 104 -4.01 14.79 27.86
N LEU A 105 -3.09 14.84 26.89
CA LEU A 105 -2.57 13.66 26.17
C LEU A 105 -1.33 13.01 26.84
N ARG A 106 -0.68 13.75 27.74
CA ARG A 106 0.52 13.30 28.49
C ARG A 106 0.40 11.93 29.20
N PRO A 107 -0.76 11.45 29.68
CA PRO A 107 -0.87 10.12 30.30
C PRO A 107 -0.57 8.94 29.36
N SER A 108 -0.22 9.18 28.09
CA SER A 108 0.13 8.14 27.12
C SER A 108 1.41 7.37 27.52
N PRO A 109 1.39 6.02 27.49
CA PRO A 109 2.58 5.20 27.72
C PRO A 109 3.58 5.24 26.57
N VAL A 110 3.17 5.73 25.40
CA VAL A 110 4.02 5.89 24.20
C VAL A 110 4.39 7.36 24.05
N ALA A 111 5.66 7.64 23.78
CA ALA A 111 6.13 9.00 23.51
C ALA A 111 5.44 9.55 22.25
N ILE A 112 4.78 10.70 22.37
CA ILE A 112 4.13 11.41 21.25
C ILE A 112 4.99 12.62 20.91
N ARG A 113 5.34 12.77 19.62
CA ARG A 113 5.93 14.00 19.08
C ARG A 113 4.79 14.84 18.48
N PHE A 114 4.68 16.08 18.94
CA PHE A 114 3.65 17.03 18.52
C PHE A 114 4.22 17.98 17.47
N ILE A 115 3.56 18.09 16.33
CA ILE A 115 4.04 18.87 15.20
C ILE A 115 3.03 19.94 14.81
N LEU A 116 3.48 21.18 14.76
CA LEU A 116 2.79 22.26 14.09
C LEU A 116 3.43 22.48 12.71
N PHE A 117 2.68 22.22 11.65
CA PHE A 117 3.19 22.26 10.28
C PHE A 117 2.54 23.39 9.49
N THR A 118 3.32 24.30 8.93
CA THR A 118 2.79 25.48 8.26
C THR A 118 3.62 25.94 7.07
N ASN A 119 2.93 26.51 6.07
CA ASN A 119 3.58 27.18 4.95
C ASN A 119 3.97 28.64 5.25
N LEU A 120 3.67 29.15 6.45
CA LEU A 120 4.04 30.51 6.86
C LEU A 120 5.55 30.66 7.01
N LYS A 121 6.03 31.88 6.75
CA LYS A 121 7.43 32.21 6.98
C LYS A 121 7.72 32.33 8.48
N PHE A 122 8.73 31.64 9.02
CA PHE A 122 9.19 31.87 10.38
C PHE A 122 10.69 32.15 10.36
N ASP A 123 11.08 33.42 10.49
CA ASP A 123 12.48 33.85 10.50
C ASP A 123 12.84 34.42 11.87
N VAL A 124 12.82 33.57 12.88
CA VAL A 124 13.32 33.92 14.20
C VAL A 124 14.78 33.46 14.32
N PRO A 125 15.72 34.34 14.73
CA PRO A 125 17.10 33.95 14.95
C PRO A 125 17.24 32.84 15.99
N ASP A 126 18.27 32.03 15.84
CA ASP A 126 18.63 31.01 16.83
C ASP A 126 19.00 31.66 18.18
N GLY A 127 18.54 31.05 19.28
CA GLY A 127 18.74 31.57 20.65
C GLY A 127 17.82 32.74 21.03
N GLU A 128 16.93 33.17 20.13
CA GLU A 128 16.01 34.26 20.43
C GLU A 128 15.01 33.87 21.52
N ARG A 129 14.77 34.81 22.46
CA ARG A 129 13.80 34.65 23.54
C ARG A 129 12.40 35.12 23.13
N ILE A 130 11.41 34.25 23.30
CA ILE A 130 10.00 34.59 23.18
C ILE A 130 9.36 34.55 24.57
N LYS A 131 8.59 35.59 24.89
CA LYS A 131 7.91 35.74 26.19
C LYS A 131 6.45 35.30 26.08
N LEU A 132 6.08 34.22 26.76
CA LEU A 132 4.70 33.75 26.91
C LEU A 132 4.22 34.02 28.35
N ALA A 133 3.38 35.04 28.52
CA ALA A 133 2.97 35.54 29.82
C ALA A 133 4.17 35.88 30.74
N ASN A 134 4.38 35.11 31.81
CA ASN A 134 5.47 35.30 32.77
C ASN A 134 6.67 34.35 32.53
N HIS A 135 6.68 33.64 31.40
CA HIS A 135 7.67 32.62 31.07
C HIS A 135 8.43 33.03 29.81
N ASN A 136 9.74 32.76 29.79
CA ASN A 136 10.59 32.98 28.63
C ASN A 136 11.05 31.62 28.11
N PHE A 137 10.97 31.41 26.81
CA PHE A 137 11.53 30.25 26.14
C PHE A 137 12.42 30.69 25.00
N GLU A 138 13.44 29.92 24.71
CA GLU A 138 14.40 30.18 23.64
C GLU A 138 14.03 29.34 22.42
N VAL A 139 14.16 29.93 21.24
CA VAL A 139 13.97 29.23 19.97
C VAL A 139 15.31 28.65 19.55
N SER A 140 15.35 27.35 19.31
CA SER A 140 16.47 26.70 18.63
C SER A 140 16.04 26.25 17.22
N THR A 141 16.83 26.61 16.23
CA THR A 141 16.70 26.04 14.89
C THR A 141 17.37 24.69 14.91
N ILE A 142 16.63 23.64 14.55
CA ILE A 142 17.22 22.32 14.38
C ILE A 142 17.58 22.20 12.90
N GLU A 143 18.85 21.93 12.63
CA GLU A 143 19.24 21.41 11.32
C GLU A 143 18.49 20.09 11.10
N SER A 144 17.42 20.18 10.32
CA SER A 144 16.63 19.10 9.73
C SER A 144 16.89 17.73 10.38
N ARG A 145 16.20 17.41 11.49
CA ARG A 145 15.94 16.00 11.80
C ARG A 145 15.07 15.46 10.67
N GLN A 146 15.71 14.89 9.64
CA GLN A 146 15.06 14.27 8.49
C GLN A 146 14.12 13.13 8.90
N GLU A 147 14.25 12.67 10.14
CA GLU A 147 13.56 11.55 10.76
C GLU A 147 12.06 11.53 10.47
N LEU A 148 11.35 12.67 10.50
CA LEU A 148 9.92 12.65 10.16
C LEU A 148 9.36 13.98 9.68
N MET A 149 9.53 14.27 8.39
CA MET A 149 8.45 14.67 7.48
C MET A 149 8.99 15.37 6.22
N LEU A 150 8.47 14.90 5.08
CA LEU A 150 7.98 15.62 3.90
C LEU A 150 8.58 16.96 3.53
N GLY A 151 9.21 16.98 2.34
CA GLY A 151 9.30 18.17 1.51
C GLY A 151 9.62 19.44 2.28
N SER A 152 10.68 19.42 3.09
CA SER A 152 11.41 20.65 3.30
C SER A 152 11.69 21.14 1.90
N HIS A 153 10.96 22.18 1.48
CA HIS A 153 11.43 23.08 0.45
C HIS A 153 12.93 23.30 0.71
N GLU A 154 13.73 23.68 -0.27
CA GLU A 154 15.13 24.07 -0.03
C GLU A 154 15.30 25.12 1.11
N HIS A 155 14.20 25.68 1.62
CA HIS A 155 14.12 26.64 2.72
C HIS A 155 13.18 26.24 3.87
N GLY A 156 12.66 25.01 3.88
CA GLY A 156 11.84 24.46 4.97
C GLY A 156 12.68 24.36 6.25
N ARG A 157 12.14 24.81 7.39
CA ARG A 157 12.88 24.82 8.66
C ARG A 157 12.07 24.18 9.78
N CYS A 158 12.77 23.42 10.61
CA CYS A 158 12.25 22.84 11.84
C CYS A 158 12.80 23.62 13.03
N TYR A 159 11.89 24.01 13.91
CA TYR A 159 12.18 24.76 15.12
C TYR A 159 11.78 23.92 16.32
N GLN A 160 12.68 23.88 17.30
CA GLN A 160 12.38 23.43 18.65
C GLN A 160 12.47 24.63 19.59
N PHE A 161 11.81 24.48 20.72
CA PHE A 161 11.82 25.47 21.77
C PHE A 161 12.48 24.86 22.99
N THR A 162 13.09 25.69 23.82
CA THR A 162 13.64 25.25 25.09
C THR A 162 13.11 26.17 26.18
N SER A 163 12.69 25.57 27.30
CA SER A 163 12.24 26.32 28.47
C SER A 163 12.83 25.72 29.74
N PRO A 164 13.28 26.54 30.70
CA PRO A 164 13.75 26.05 32.00
C PRO A 164 12.61 25.65 32.96
N ASP A 165 11.35 25.90 32.60
CA ASP A 165 10.21 25.82 33.54
C ASP A 165 9.21 24.70 33.20
N LYS A 166 7.93 24.86 33.60
CA LYS A 166 6.83 23.90 33.38
C LYS A 166 6.63 23.50 31.91
N TYR A 167 7.13 24.27 30.94
CA TYR A 167 7.06 23.92 29.51
C TYR A 167 8.18 23.00 29.04
N LYS A 168 9.19 22.70 29.88
CA LYS A 168 10.39 21.92 29.51
C LYS A 168 10.06 20.60 28.81
N GLU A 169 9.15 19.82 29.39
CA GLU A 169 8.78 18.50 28.86
C GLU A 169 7.97 18.60 27.57
N PHE A 170 7.00 19.52 27.52
CA PHE A 170 6.23 19.82 26.32
C PHE A 170 7.14 20.18 25.14
N PHE A 171 8.07 21.12 25.34
CA PHE A 171 8.98 21.55 24.28
C PHE A 171 10.05 20.49 23.93
N GLY A 172 10.29 19.51 24.80
CA GLY A 172 11.04 18.31 24.45
C GLY A 172 10.34 17.44 23.39
N GLN A 173 9.04 17.62 23.18
CA GLN A 173 8.20 16.82 22.30
C GLN A 173 7.51 17.64 21.20
N PHE A 174 7.53 18.97 21.28
CA PHE A 174 6.84 19.88 20.37
C PHE A 174 7.77 20.51 19.35
N TYR A 175 7.37 20.48 18.08
CA TYR A 175 8.14 20.97 16.94
C TYR A 175 7.30 21.88 16.04
N LEU A 176 7.92 22.92 15.51
CA LEU A 176 7.33 23.81 14.51
C LEU A 176 8.06 23.65 13.17
N TYR A 177 7.33 23.21 12.16
CA TYR A 177 7.79 23.14 10.77
C TYR A 177 7.20 24.31 9.99
N SER A 178 8.05 25.16 9.44
CA SER A 178 7.67 26.38 8.72
C SER A 178 8.25 26.40 7.30
N ASN A 179 7.84 27.37 6.48
CA ASN A 179 8.28 27.52 5.08
C ASN A 179 8.00 26.27 4.22
N GLN A 180 6.93 25.54 4.53
CA GLN A 180 6.58 24.30 3.84
C GLN A 180 6.00 24.58 2.45
N SER A 181 6.17 23.61 1.53
CA SER A 181 5.70 23.73 0.14
C SER A 181 4.22 24.12 0.06
N ASN A 182 3.86 24.87 -0.98
CA ASN A 182 2.47 25.18 -1.30
C ASN A 182 1.78 23.99 -2.00
N VAL A 183 0.46 24.11 -2.21
CA VAL A 183 -0.39 23.08 -2.84
C VAL A 183 0.16 22.61 -4.20
N ASP A 184 0.51 23.52 -5.10
CA ASP A 184 0.94 23.17 -6.46
C ASP A 184 2.26 22.39 -6.48
N LYS A 185 3.25 22.86 -5.70
CA LYS A 185 4.53 22.16 -5.57
C LYS A 185 4.35 20.79 -4.93
N LEU A 186 3.58 20.71 -3.85
CA LEU A 186 3.31 19.44 -3.16
C LEU A 186 2.59 18.44 -4.07
N LYS A 187 1.65 18.89 -4.89
CA LYS A 187 0.97 18.07 -5.90
C LYS A 187 1.97 17.52 -6.93
N ASN A 188 2.83 18.37 -7.49
CA ASN A 188 3.83 17.96 -8.47
C ASN A 188 4.88 17.01 -7.87
N ASP A 189 5.36 17.28 -6.66
CA ASP A 189 6.32 16.44 -5.95
C ASP A 189 5.71 15.05 -5.67
N THR A 190 4.44 15.00 -5.27
CA THR A 190 3.71 13.75 -4.99
C THR A 190 3.45 12.97 -6.27
N LYS A 191 3.01 13.63 -7.35
CA LYS A 191 2.82 13.03 -8.67
C LYS A 191 4.13 12.45 -9.18
N THR A 192 5.20 13.23 -9.21
CA THR A 192 6.52 12.79 -9.67
C THR A 192 7.00 11.58 -8.88
N LYS A 193 6.86 11.60 -7.55
CA LYS A 193 7.25 10.49 -6.70
C LYS A 193 6.45 9.21 -7.00
N LEU A 194 5.13 9.30 -7.18
CA LEU A 194 4.30 8.14 -7.50
C LEU A 194 4.68 7.54 -8.86
N LEU A 195 4.79 8.37 -9.89
CA LEU A 195 5.12 7.95 -11.24
C LEU A 195 6.51 7.29 -11.29
N GLN A 196 7.50 7.83 -10.58
CA GLN A 196 8.83 7.23 -10.47
C GLN A 196 8.81 5.90 -9.70
N MET A 197 8.05 5.84 -8.60
CA MET A 197 7.98 4.64 -7.75
C MET A 197 7.33 3.45 -8.47
N PHE A 198 6.27 3.70 -9.25
CA PHE A 198 5.47 2.64 -9.85
C PHE A 198 5.56 2.56 -11.37
N ASN A 199 6.26 3.48 -12.03
CA ASN A 199 6.32 3.58 -13.49
C ASN A 199 4.93 3.49 -14.13
N CYS A 200 3.99 4.30 -13.65
CA CYS A 200 2.60 4.33 -14.09
C CYS A 200 2.28 5.62 -14.87
N GLU A 201 1.09 5.66 -15.48
CA GLU A 201 0.59 6.84 -16.18
C GLU A 201 0.00 7.90 -15.22
N GLU A 202 -0.24 9.11 -15.72
CA GLU A 202 -0.79 10.21 -14.93
C GLU A 202 -2.14 9.89 -14.28
N GLU A 203 -2.99 9.10 -14.96
CA GLU A 203 -4.28 8.65 -14.42
C GLU A 203 -4.11 7.86 -13.11
N GLY A 204 -2.96 7.17 -12.94
CA GLY A 204 -2.61 6.48 -11.72
C GLY A 204 -2.48 7.42 -10.52
N PHE A 205 -1.96 8.63 -10.74
CA PHE A 205 -1.88 9.67 -9.70
C PHE A 205 -3.27 10.17 -9.29
N ASP A 206 -4.15 10.41 -10.26
CA ASP A 206 -5.50 10.90 -9.97
C ASP A 206 -6.31 9.85 -9.18
N LYS A 207 -6.24 8.56 -9.57
CA LYS A 207 -6.86 7.45 -8.83
C LYS A 207 -6.30 7.31 -7.41
N TYR A 208 -4.99 7.48 -7.25
CA TYR A 208 -4.33 7.43 -5.94
C TYR A 208 -4.76 8.59 -5.04
N LEU A 209 -4.73 9.82 -5.55
CA LEU A 209 -5.13 11.01 -4.80
C LEU A 209 -6.62 10.96 -4.42
N GLN A 210 -7.47 10.48 -5.34
CA GLN A 210 -8.88 10.28 -5.09
C GLN A 210 -9.09 9.35 -3.88
N PHE A 211 -8.40 8.21 -3.82
CA PHE A 211 -8.51 7.28 -2.69
C PHE A 211 -8.17 7.92 -1.35
N VAL A 212 -7.02 8.61 -1.28
CA VAL A 212 -6.58 9.24 -0.03
C VAL A 212 -7.56 10.34 0.39
N THR A 213 -8.05 11.11 -0.58
CA THR A 213 -9.06 12.15 -0.36
C THR A 213 -10.35 11.55 0.19
N GLU A 214 -10.94 10.57 -0.51
CA GLU A 214 -12.17 9.89 -0.09
C GLU A 214 -12.00 9.22 1.28
N TRP A 215 -10.85 8.59 1.56
CA TRP A 215 -10.59 7.95 2.85
C TRP A 215 -10.54 9.00 3.98
N SER A 216 -9.86 10.11 3.75
CA SER A 216 -9.70 11.16 4.76
C SER A 216 -11.01 11.87 5.11
N LEU A 217 -11.96 11.90 4.15
CA LEU A 217 -13.29 12.49 4.30
C LEU A 217 -14.30 11.56 4.98
N ILE A 218 -13.98 10.29 5.24
CA ILE A 218 -14.88 9.39 5.98
C ILE A 218 -15.10 9.94 7.39
N GLU A 219 -16.35 10.20 7.73
CA GLU A 219 -16.78 10.66 9.06
C GLU A 219 -16.98 9.48 10.03
N GLY A 220 -16.76 9.73 11.33
CA GLY A 220 -16.95 8.74 12.39
C GLY A 220 -15.80 7.73 12.52
N LYS A 221 -16.12 6.47 12.82
CA LYS A 221 -15.11 5.42 13.01
C LYS A 221 -14.56 4.96 11.67
N LYS A 222 -13.38 5.47 11.29
CA LYS A 222 -12.62 4.99 10.13
C LYS A 222 -11.42 4.14 10.54
N ASP A 223 -11.12 3.13 9.72
CA ASP A 223 -9.93 2.33 9.88
C ASP A 223 -8.68 3.17 9.60
N LYS A 224 -7.66 3.02 10.45
CA LYS A 224 -6.32 3.56 10.17
C LYS A 224 -5.75 2.90 8.91
N LEU A 225 -5.07 3.68 8.07
CA LEU A 225 -4.34 3.12 6.92
C LEU A 225 -3.04 2.52 7.41
N SER A 226 -2.92 1.19 7.34
CA SER A 226 -1.64 0.51 7.53
C SER A 226 -0.79 0.50 6.27
N LYS A 227 0.52 0.23 6.38
CA LYS A 227 1.42 0.08 5.22
C LYS A 227 0.89 -0.97 4.23
N CYS A 228 0.47 -2.13 4.73
CA CYS A 228 -0.11 -3.19 3.90
C CYS A 228 -1.41 -2.75 3.20
N LEU A 229 -2.32 -2.10 3.92
CA LEU A 229 -3.59 -1.63 3.35
C LEU A 229 -3.32 -0.64 2.21
N ILE A 230 -2.45 0.35 2.43
CA ILE A 230 -2.20 1.38 1.42
C ILE A 230 -1.45 0.83 0.20
N SER A 231 -0.49 -0.10 0.39
CA SER A 231 0.15 -0.82 -0.73
C SER A 231 -0.88 -1.52 -1.60
N ARG A 232 -1.81 -2.27 -0.99
CA ARG A 232 -2.89 -2.95 -1.71
C ARG A 232 -3.87 -1.98 -2.38
N ALA A 233 -4.22 -0.88 -1.71
CA ALA A 233 -5.11 0.14 -2.27
C ALA A 233 -4.51 0.82 -3.51
N ILE A 234 -3.21 1.09 -3.49
CA ILE A 234 -2.45 1.60 -4.65
C ILE A 234 -2.41 0.52 -5.73
N ALA A 235 -2.07 -0.72 -5.37
CA ALA A 235 -1.96 -1.83 -6.31
C ALA A 235 -3.24 -2.04 -7.11
N VAL A 236 -4.41 -2.12 -6.47
CA VAL A 236 -5.70 -2.30 -7.19
C VAL A 236 -5.92 -1.20 -8.24
N ARG A 237 -5.55 0.04 -7.93
CA ARG A 237 -5.81 1.20 -8.79
C ARG A 237 -4.85 1.26 -9.96
N LEU A 238 -3.55 1.03 -9.70
CA LEU A 238 -2.52 1.07 -10.73
C LEU A 238 -2.56 -0.16 -11.64
N LEU A 239 -2.95 -1.32 -11.10
CA LEU A 239 -2.99 -2.56 -11.84
C LEU A 239 -4.28 -2.77 -12.63
N GLY A 240 -5.32 -1.96 -12.41
CA GLY A 240 -6.64 -2.12 -13.04
C GLY A 240 -6.60 -2.44 -14.54
N PRO A 241 -5.85 -1.70 -15.38
CA PRO A 241 -5.74 -1.96 -16.82
C PRO A 241 -5.08 -3.31 -17.18
N TYR A 242 -4.27 -3.86 -16.29
CA TYR A 242 -3.48 -5.08 -16.50
C TYR A 242 -4.13 -6.32 -15.87
N MET A 243 -5.16 -6.13 -15.05
CA MET A 243 -5.88 -7.24 -14.42
C MET A 243 -6.57 -8.11 -15.45
N ARG A 244 -6.63 -9.40 -15.12
CA ARG A 244 -7.56 -10.35 -15.74
C ARG A 244 -8.59 -10.77 -14.70
N SER A 245 -9.74 -11.22 -15.16
CA SER A 245 -10.77 -11.75 -14.27
C SER A 245 -10.68 -13.27 -14.26
N TRP A 246 -10.72 -13.88 -13.09
CA TRP A 246 -10.95 -15.31 -13.00
C TRP A 246 -12.32 -15.65 -13.61
N SER A 247 -12.44 -16.83 -14.21
CA SER A 247 -13.71 -17.33 -14.75
C SER A 247 -14.36 -18.22 -13.70
N PHE A 248 -15.45 -17.75 -13.09
CA PHE A 248 -16.15 -18.46 -12.03
C PHE A 248 -17.30 -19.29 -12.59
N SER A 249 -17.35 -20.59 -12.28
CA SER A 249 -18.44 -21.49 -12.69
C SER A 249 -19.09 -22.25 -11.53
N GLY A 250 -18.52 -22.17 -10.32
CA GLY A 250 -19.03 -22.89 -9.15
C GLY A 250 -18.77 -24.41 -9.15
N ASP A 251 -18.25 -24.95 -10.25
CA ASP A 251 -17.92 -26.37 -10.36
C ASP A 251 -16.84 -26.76 -9.36
N GLN A 252 -16.93 -28.01 -8.86
CA GLN A 252 -15.84 -28.59 -8.11
C GLN A 252 -14.55 -28.65 -8.94
N VAL A 253 -13.46 -28.44 -8.23
CA VAL A 253 -12.12 -28.38 -8.80
C VAL A 253 -11.43 -29.71 -8.60
N GLY A 254 -10.91 -30.27 -9.69
CA GLY A 254 -10.22 -31.55 -9.66
C GLY A 254 -8.97 -31.54 -8.78
N ASP A 255 -8.60 -32.72 -8.29
CA ASP A 255 -7.47 -32.96 -7.41
C ASP A 255 -6.14 -32.36 -7.89
N ASN A 256 -5.84 -32.48 -9.18
CA ASN A 256 -4.59 -31.95 -9.76
C ASN A 256 -4.54 -30.42 -9.66
N LEU A 257 -5.67 -29.75 -9.89
CA LEU A 257 -5.74 -28.29 -9.79
C LEU A 257 -5.60 -27.83 -8.33
N ASN A 258 -6.13 -28.57 -7.37
CA ASN A 258 -5.91 -28.30 -5.94
C ASN A 258 -4.44 -28.45 -5.54
N VAL A 259 -3.75 -29.46 -6.09
CA VAL A 259 -2.31 -29.64 -5.88
C VAL A 259 -1.51 -28.48 -6.52
N LEU A 260 -1.88 -28.05 -7.72
CA LEU A 260 -1.24 -26.90 -8.38
C LEU A 260 -1.44 -25.61 -7.56
N ARG A 261 -2.68 -25.31 -7.13
CA ARG A 261 -2.97 -24.14 -6.27
C ARG A 261 -2.12 -24.15 -5.00
N LYS A 262 -1.97 -25.31 -4.36
CA LYS A 262 -1.14 -25.46 -3.17
C LYS A 262 0.32 -25.12 -3.45
N ALA A 263 0.86 -25.61 -4.57
CA ALA A 263 2.21 -25.26 -4.99
C ALA A 263 2.34 -23.75 -5.26
N MET A 264 1.42 -23.17 -6.05
CA MET A 264 1.40 -21.72 -6.33
C MET A 264 1.34 -20.87 -5.05
N SER A 265 0.62 -21.36 -4.02
CA SER A 265 0.48 -20.63 -2.75
C SER A 265 1.80 -20.50 -1.96
N GLN A 266 2.85 -21.22 -2.32
CA GLN A 266 4.16 -21.08 -1.69
C GLN A 266 4.98 -19.91 -2.24
N PHE A 267 4.55 -19.36 -3.37
CA PHE A 267 5.28 -18.33 -4.09
C PHE A 267 4.53 -17.01 -4.07
N GLN A 268 5.29 -15.91 -4.17
CA GLN A 268 4.73 -14.59 -4.37
C GLN A 268 4.18 -14.46 -5.79
N VAL A 269 4.93 -14.94 -6.78
CA VAL A 269 4.55 -14.88 -8.20
C VAL A 269 4.55 -16.27 -8.80
N THR A 270 3.48 -16.61 -9.52
CA THR A 270 3.50 -17.74 -10.48
C THR A 270 3.41 -17.19 -11.89
N LEU A 271 4.34 -17.59 -12.76
CA LEU A 271 4.34 -17.15 -14.15
C LEU A 271 3.61 -18.13 -15.06
N PHE A 272 2.95 -17.63 -16.09
CA PHE A 272 2.39 -18.42 -17.18
C PHE A 272 2.64 -17.74 -18.53
N GLY A 273 2.72 -18.54 -19.58
CA GLY A 273 2.76 -18.07 -20.95
C GLY A 273 1.37 -17.67 -21.43
N LYS A 274 1.32 -16.74 -22.38
CA LYS A 274 0.07 -16.23 -22.98
C LYS A 274 -0.79 -17.34 -23.61
N ALA A 275 -0.16 -18.40 -24.12
CA ALA A 275 -0.85 -19.52 -24.77
C ALA A 275 -1.82 -20.30 -23.85
N VAL A 276 -1.66 -20.19 -22.52
CA VAL A 276 -2.50 -20.88 -21.54
C VAL A 276 -3.40 -19.93 -20.73
N GLU A 277 -3.51 -18.67 -21.11
CA GLU A 277 -4.26 -17.63 -20.38
C GLU A 277 -5.69 -18.07 -20.03
N GLU A 278 -6.46 -18.58 -21.00
CA GLU A 278 -7.83 -19.01 -20.74
C GLU A 278 -7.93 -20.18 -19.75
N LYS A 279 -6.97 -21.12 -19.78
CA LYS A 279 -6.91 -22.20 -18.79
C LYS A 279 -6.50 -21.70 -17.42
N VAL A 280 -5.56 -20.76 -17.37
CA VAL A 280 -5.15 -20.11 -16.12
C VAL A 280 -6.36 -19.47 -15.44
N ARG A 281 -7.24 -18.81 -16.20
CA ARG A 281 -8.44 -18.15 -15.67
C ARG A 281 -9.42 -19.10 -14.98
N THR A 282 -9.39 -20.40 -15.28
CA THR A 282 -10.24 -21.40 -14.62
C THR A 282 -9.59 -22.01 -13.37
N ILE A 283 -8.30 -21.70 -13.09
CA ILE A 283 -7.59 -22.26 -11.94
C ILE A 283 -8.32 -21.96 -10.66
N TRP A 284 -9.04 -20.82 -10.51
CA TRP A 284 -9.82 -20.44 -9.31
C TRP A 284 -11.35 -20.46 -9.50
N LYS A 285 -11.89 -21.26 -10.42
CA LYS A 285 -13.32 -21.24 -10.80
C LYS A 285 -14.35 -21.48 -9.68
N ASP A 286 -13.97 -22.18 -8.60
CA ASP A 286 -14.80 -22.44 -7.41
C ASP A 286 -14.69 -21.33 -6.35
N ALA A 287 -13.75 -20.39 -6.46
CA ALA A 287 -13.38 -19.52 -5.35
C ALA A 287 -14.51 -18.55 -4.96
N LYS A 288 -15.37 -18.18 -5.91
CA LYS A 288 -16.54 -17.31 -5.66
C LYS A 288 -17.50 -17.92 -4.62
N SER A 289 -17.58 -19.25 -4.52
CA SER A 289 -18.41 -19.95 -3.52
C SER A 289 -17.93 -19.73 -2.07
N LYS A 290 -16.69 -19.28 -1.87
CA LYS A 290 -16.10 -19.00 -0.55
C LYS A 290 -16.35 -17.56 -0.08
N LEU A 291 -17.02 -16.74 -0.88
CA LEU A 291 -17.29 -15.35 -0.56
C LEU A 291 -18.48 -15.25 0.39
N GLU A 292 -18.28 -14.53 1.50
CA GLU A 292 -19.35 -14.06 2.36
C GLU A 292 -19.65 -12.61 2.03
N ILE A 293 -20.89 -12.30 1.61
CA ILE A 293 -21.25 -10.97 1.09
C ILE A 293 -21.02 -9.83 2.10
N ASN A 294 -21.28 -10.09 3.39
CA ASN A 294 -21.02 -9.13 4.46
C ASN A 294 -19.52 -8.78 4.56
N TYR A 295 -18.68 -9.80 4.42
CA TYR A 295 -17.23 -9.60 4.43
C TYR A 295 -16.75 -8.90 3.15
N CYS A 296 -17.29 -9.26 1.99
CA CYS A 296 -17.03 -8.59 0.71
C CYS A 296 -17.36 -7.09 0.80
N ASN A 297 -18.53 -6.73 1.30
CA ASN A 297 -18.93 -5.33 1.48
C ASN A 297 -18.05 -4.59 2.50
N ARG A 298 -17.51 -5.28 3.51
CA ARG A 298 -16.54 -4.68 4.45
C ARG A 298 -15.22 -4.38 3.75
N ILE A 299 -14.67 -5.35 3.01
CA ILE A 299 -13.41 -5.17 2.25
C ILE A 299 -13.60 -4.13 1.14
N GLY A 300 -14.67 -4.22 0.37
CA GLY A 300 -15.00 -3.29 -0.70
C GLY A 300 -15.13 -1.85 -0.21
N ARG A 301 -15.73 -1.62 0.97
CA ARG A 301 -15.73 -0.29 1.61
C ARG A 301 -14.34 0.13 2.08
N ARG A 302 -13.60 -0.77 2.73
CA ARG A 302 -12.25 -0.50 3.26
C ARG A 302 -11.27 -0.05 2.17
N TYR A 303 -11.38 -0.60 0.96
CA TYR A 303 -10.53 -0.25 -0.19
C TYR A 303 -11.20 0.70 -1.19
N GLN A 304 -12.44 1.15 -0.93
CA GLN A 304 -13.25 2.00 -1.80
C GLN A 304 -13.35 1.46 -3.24
N MET A 305 -13.76 0.21 -3.35
CA MET A 305 -13.80 -0.52 -4.62
C MET A 305 -15.19 -0.79 -5.14
N LEU A 306 -16.18 -0.83 -4.24
CA LEU A 306 -17.55 -1.10 -4.60
C LEU A 306 -18.29 0.24 -4.67
N SER A 307 -18.83 0.55 -5.85
CA SER A 307 -19.66 1.75 -6.05
C SER A 307 -21.01 1.65 -5.34
N LYS A 308 -21.48 0.43 -5.06
CA LYS A 308 -22.75 0.13 -4.41
C LYS A 308 -22.60 -1.02 -3.42
N HIS A 309 -23.48 -1.05 -2.43
CA HIS A 309 -23.60 -2.19 -1.53
C HIS A 309 -24.19 -3.38 -2.29
N ALA A 310 -23.45 -4.48 -2.40
CA ALA A 310 -23.92 -5.70 -3.03
C ALA A 310 -24.82 -6.48 -2.06
N GLN A 311 -25.98 -6.96 -2.53
CA GLN A 311 -26.94 -7.71 -1.70
C GLN A 311 -26.64 -9.21 -1.71
N ALA A 312 -26.12 -9.71 -2.82
CA ALA A 312 -25.67 -11.09 -3.00
C ALA A 312 -24.28 -11.15 -3.66
N VAL A 313 -23.61 -12.29 -3.54
CA VAL A 313 -22.32 -12.54 -4.21
C VAL A 313 -22.49 -12.51 -5.74
N ASP A 314 -23.66 -12.87 -6.24
CA ASP A 314 -23.97 -12.86 -7.68
C ASP A 314 -24.14 -11.45 -8.25
N ASP A 315 -24.32 -10.43 -7.40
CA ASP A 315 -24.32 -9.01 -7.82
C ASP A 315 -22.92 -8.53 -8.21
N LEU A 316 -21.87 -9.24 -7.79
CA LEU A 316 -20.48 -8.92 -8.09
C LEU A 316 -20.10 -9.53 -9.44
N ASN A 317 -19.58 -8.69 -10.34
CA ASN A 317 -19.00 -9.19 -11.58
C ASN A 317 -17.66 -9.90 -11.32
N ASP A 318 -17.11 -10.57 -12.34
CA ASP A 318 -15.89 -11.38 -12.19
C ASP A 318 -14.65 -10.54 -11.85
N GLU A 319 -14.59 -9.29 -12.32
CA GLU A 319 -13.49 -8.36 -12.02
C GLU A 319 -13.54 -7.91 -10.55
N GLU A 320 -14.71 -7.50 -10.06
CA GLU A 320 -14.94 -7.15 -8.66
C GLU A 320 -14.65 -8.35 -7.74
N SER A 321 -15.17 -9.52 -8.10
CA SER A 321 -14.95 -10.77 -7.36
C SER A 321 -13.46 -11.13 -7.30
N THR A 322 -12.74 -11.02 -8.41
CA THR A 322 -11.30 -11.30 -8.49
C THR A 322 -10.51 -10.39 -7.56
N ARG A 323 -10.79 -9.08 -7.60
CA ARG A 323 -10.12 -8.10 -6.73
C ARG A 323 -10.42 -8.33 -5.25
N LEU A 324 -11.68 -8.61 -4.90
CA LEU A 324 -12.07 -8.89 -3.52
C LEU A 324 -11.41 -10.15 -2.98
N LEU A 325 -11.42 -11.24 -3.77
CA LEU A 325 -10.75 -12.49 -3.41
C LEU A 325 -9.26 -12.30 -3.14
N TRP A 326 -8.58 -11.47 -3.94
CA TRP A 326 -7.18 -11.13 -3.71
C TRP A 326 -6.97 -10.33 -2.42
N LEU A 327 -7.76 -9.28 -2.20
CA LEU A 327 -7.67 -8.47 -0.97
C LEU A 327 -7.98 -9.26 0.31
N MET A 328 -8.79 -10.32 0.18
CA MET A 328 -9.10 -11.27 1.25
C MET A 328 -8.01 -12.35 1.44
N GLY A 329 -6.99 -12.40 0.57
CA GLY A 329 -5.94 -13.41 0.59
C GLY A 329 -6.40 -14.81 0.15
N LEU A 330 -7.53 -14.91 -0.53
CA LEU A 330 -8.12 -16.19 -0.95
C LEU A 330 -7.62 -16.67 -2.31
N CYS A 331 -7.20 -15.75 -3.17
CA CYS A 331 -6.70 -16.04 -4.51
C CYS A 331 -5.54 -15.09 -4.85
N PRO A 332 -4.59 -15.52 -5.71
CA PRO A 332 -3.65 -14.58 -6.30
C PRO A 332 -4.37 -13.63 -7.28
N LEU A 333 -3.77 -12.48 -7.53
CA LEU A 333 -4.26 -11.53 -8.54
C LEU A 333 -3.68 -11.87 -9.92
N PRO A 334 -4.50 -12.17 -10.94
CA PRO A 334 -4.00 -12.44 -12.28
C PRO A 334 -3.76 -11.14 -13.05
N LEU A 335 -2.56 -11.01 -13.61
CA LEU A 335 -2.06 -9.80 -14.27
C LEU A 335 -1.41 -10.18 -15.60
N VAL A 336 -1.53 -9.33 -16.61
CA VAL A 336 -0.66 -9.37 -17.80
C VAL A 336 0.56 -8.52 -17.54
N VAL A 337 1.74 -9.03 -17.89
CA VAL A 337 3.00 -8.36 -17.57
C VAL A 337 3.10 -6.96 -18.19
N ASN A 338 3.63 -6.02 -17.41
CA ASN A 338 3.95 -4.65 -17.77
C ASN A 338 4.96 -4.09 -16.76
N GLU A 339 5.71 -3.05 -17.11
CA GLU A 339 6.68 -2.42 -16.19
C GLU A 339 6.03 -1.92 -14.89
N THR A 340 4.80 -1.36 -14.95
CA THR A 340 4.04 -0.97 -13.76
C THR A 340 3.74 -2.18 -12.86
N VAL A 341 3.39 -3.33 -13.46
CA VAL A 341 3.05 -4.55 -12.72
C VAL A 341 4.22 -5.00 -11.86
N GLU A 342 5.42 -4.98 -12.43
CA GLU A 342 6.64 -5.36 -11.72
C GLU A 342 6.90 -4.49 -10.49
N LYS A 343 6.84 -3.16 -10.66
CA LYS A 343 7.05 -2.22 -9.54
C LYS A 343 5.98 -2.36 -8.45
N VAL A 344 4.74 -2.63 -8.81
CA VAL A 344 3.66 -2.83 -7.84
C VAL A 344 3.83 -4.15 -7.07
N ILE A 345 4.26 -5.23 -7.72
CA ILE A 345 4.53 -6.51 -7.04
C ILE A 345 5.63 -6.32 -5.98
N ASP A 346 6.68 -5.55 -6.27
CA ASP A 346 7.75 -5.26 -5.31
C ASP A 346 7.27 -4.51 -4.07
N ALA A 347 6.27 -3.64 -4.24
CA ALA A 347 5.65 -2.88 -3.14
C ALA A 347 4.67 -3.72 -2.29
N CYS A 348 4.27 -4.91 -2.76
CA CYS A 348 3.30 -5.80 -2.12
C CYS A 348 3.93 -7.17 -1.77
N GLN A 349 4.96 -7.14 -0.92
CA GLN A 349 5.83 -8.30 -0.64
C GLN A 349 5.07 -9.54 -0.11
N ASP A 350 3.99 -9.35 0.65
CA ASP A 350 3.21 -10.44 1.25
C ASP A 350 2.02 -10.91 0.38
N ASP A 351 1.81 -10.28 -0.78
CA ASP A 351 0.70 -10.60 -1.67
C ASP A 351 1.08 -11.58 -2.77
N LYS A 352 0.07 -12.29 -3.30
CA LYS A 352 0.27 -13.32 -4.31
C LYS A 352 -0.27 -12.90 -5.66
N PHE A 353 0.47 -13.22 -6.71
CA PHE A 353 0.22 -12.80 -8.07
C PHE A 353 0.36 -13.96 -9.05
N VAL A 354 -0.47 -13.95 -10.08
CA VAL A 354 -0.32 -14.80 -11.25
C VAL A 354 -0.03 -13.87 -12.42
N VAL A 355 1.14 -14.01 -13.04
CA VAL A 355 1.57 -13.11 -14.11
C VAL A 355 1.59 -13.87 -15.43
N ILE A 356 0.91 -13.32 -16.43
CA ILE A 356 0.85 -13.84 -17.79
C ILE A 356 1.83 -13.05 -18.65
N GLY A 357 2.89 -13.72 -19.11
CA GLY A 357 4.00 -13.12 -19.84
C GLY A 357 5.36 -13.38 -19.19
N ALA A 358 6.39 -12.70 -19.68
CA ALA A 358 7.75 -12.77 -19.15
C ALA A 358 8.08 -11.51 -18.34
N LEU A 359 8.64 -11.69 -17.14
CA LEU A 359 9.15 -10.60 -16.32
C LEU A 359 10.52 -10.14 -16.84
N SER A 360 10.83 -8.86 -16.65
CA SER A 360 12.09 -8.24 -17.08
C SER A 360 13.30 -8.65 -16.23
N GLU A 361 13.08 -8.91 -14.94
CA GLU A 361 14.14 -9.22 -13.98
C GLU A 361 14.00 -10.62 -13.34
N GLU A 362 15.13 -11.24 -13.01
CA GLU A 362 15.16 -12.45 -12.20
C GLU A 362 14.73 -12.13 -10.77
N ARG A 363 13.47 -12.45 -10.46
CA ARG A 363 12.94 -12.35 -9.10
C ARG A 363 13.15 -13.62 -8.30
N GLU A 364 13.43 -13.44 -7.02
CA GLU A 364 13.31 -14.49 -6.00
C GLU A 364 11.83 -14.83 -5.77
N ASN A 365 11.55 -16.03 -5.24
CA ASN A 365 10.21 -16.48 -4.90
C ASN A 365 9.20 -16.49 -6.06
N VAL A 366 9.64 -16.96 -7.23
CA VAL A 366 8.79 -17.16 -8.42
C VAL A 366 8.67 -18.62 -8.78
N PHE A 367 7.46 -19.09 -9.02
CA PHE A 367 7.18 -20.40 -9.58
C PHE A 367 7.06 -20.31 -11.10
N ARG A 368 8.04 -20.90 -11.81
CA ARG A 368 8.12 -20.96 -13.27
C ARG A 368 8.18 -22.40 -13.76
N LYS A 369 8.87 -23.27 -13.04
CA LYS A 369 9.19 -24.64 -13.42
C LYS A 369 9.26 -25.56 -12.21
N LEU A 370 9.21 -26.88 -12.44
CA LEU A 370 9.21 -27.88 -11.37
C LEU A 370 10.43 -27.79 -10.44
N SER A 371 11.59 -27.36 -10.95
CA SER A 371 12.78 -27.20 -10.13
C SER A 371 12.67 -26.11 -9.08
N ASP A 372 11.74 -25.17 -9.23
CA ASP A 372 11.57 -24.03 -8.30
C ASP A 372 10.87 -24.48 -7.01
N LEU A 373 10.18 -25.62 -7.04
CA LEU A 373 9.42 -26.17 -5.93
C LEU A 373 10.32 -26.81 -4.87
N ASP A 374 9.89 -26.70 -3.61
CA ASP A 374 10.46 -27.52 -2.55
C ASP A 374 10.29 -29.02 -2.85
N GLU A 375 11.19 -29.84 -2.32
CA GLU A 375 11.26 -31.26 -2.66
C GLU A 375 9.94 -32.00 -2.40
N ARG A 376 9.25 -31.70 -1.30
CA ARG A 376 8.00 -32.38 -0.94
C ARG A 376 6.90 -32.03 -1.93
N THR A 377 6.74 -30.76 -2.27
CA THR A 377 5.74 -30.29 -3.23
C THR A 377 6.04 -30.82 -4.62
N ARG A 378 7.31 -30.79 -5.03
CA ARG A 378 7.79 -31.34 -6.30
C ARG A 378 7.45 -32.83 -6.43
N ILE A 379 7.76 -33.65 -5.43
CA ILE A 379 7.44 -35.09 -5.45
C ILE A 379 5.93 -35.31 -5.57
N ASN A 380 5.11 -34.52 -4.87
CA ASN A 380 3.66 -34.66 -4.93
C ASN A 380 3.10 -34.32 -6.32
N ILE A 381 3.59 -33.25 -6.95
CA ILE A 381 3.24 -32.93 -8.34
C ILE A 381 3.72 -34.05 -9.27
N SER A 382 4.98 -34.45 -9.18
CA SER A 382 5.56 -35.45 -10.08
C SER A 382 4.80 -36.78 -10.06
N LYS A 383 4.31 -37.21 -8.90
CA LYS A 383 3.56 -38.47 -8.77
C LYS A 383 2.12 -38.41 -9.30
N ARG A 384 1.50 -37.23 -9.30
CA ARG A 384 0.08 -37.06 -9.68
C ARG A 384 -0.11 -36.63 -11.13
N PHE A 385 0.77 -35.76 -11.61
CA PHE A 385 0.65 -35.19 -12.95
C PHE A 385 1.13 -36.20 -13.98
N GLN A 386 0.35 -36.34 -15.04
CA GLN A 386 0.54 -37.33 -16.08
C GLN A 386 0.53 -36.66 -17.45
N CYS A 387 1.31 -37.20 -18.38
CA CYS A 387 1.36 -36.72 -19.75
C CYS A 387 1.59 -37.87 -20.74
N SER A 388 1.12 -37.68 -21.97
CA SER A 388 1.42 -38.54 -23.12
C SER A 388 2.41 -37.84 -24.03
N LEU A 389 3.53 -38.51 -24.32
CA LEU A 389 4.56 -38.02 -25.22
C LEU A 389 4.35 -38.63 -26.60
N GLN A 390 4.08 -37.80 -27.62
CA GLN A 390 3.95 -38.25 -29.02
C GLN A 390 2.93 -39.39 -29.23
N GLY A 391 1.82 -39.37 -28.49
CA GLY A 391 0.76 -40.38 -28.62
C GLY A 391 1.09 -41.74 -27.99
N ARG A 392 2.18 -41.84 -27.22
CA ARG A 392 2.49 -43.02 -26.40
C ARG A 392 1.58 -43.10 -25.17
N ASP A 393 1.70 -44.22 -24.45
CA ASP A 393 1.02 -44.44 -23.18
C ASP A 393 1.28 -43.28 -22.20
N THR A 394 0.25 -42.99 -21.40
CA THR A 394 0.30 -41.93 -20.40
C THR A 394 1.24 -42.34 -19.27
N VAL A 395 2.23 -41.50 -18.96
CA VAL A 395 3.20 -41.72 -17.89
C VAL A 395 3.16 -40.58 -16.87
N THR A 396 3.59 -40.86 -15.64
CA THR A 396 3.72 -39.82 -14.61
C THR A 396 4.97 -38.98 -14.83
N LEU A 397 4.95 -37.74 -14.37
CA LEU A 397 6.14 -36.89 -14.36
C LEU A 397 7.28 -37.49 -13.50
N ASP A 398 6.95 -38.22 -12.43
CA ASP A 398 7.93 -38.92 -11.58
C ASP A 398 8.75 -39.95 -12.37
N TYR A 399 8.09 -40.69 -13.28
CA TYR A 399 8.78 -41.61 -14.18
C TYR A 399 9.75 -40.85 -15.10
N LEU A 400 9.30 -39.77 -15.75
CA LEU A 400 10.13 -38.97 -16.64
C LEU A 400 11.33 -38.32 -15.93
N VAL A 401 11.13 -37.82 -14.72
CA VAL A 401 12.21 -37.20 -13.91
C VAL A 401 13.27 -38.22 -13.50
N LYS A 402 12.87 -39.47 -13.23
CA LYS A 402 13.81 -40.57 -12.92
C LYS A 402 14.67 -40.95 -14.13
N GLU A 403 14.07 -40.96 -15.32
CA GLU A 403 14.80 -41.22 -16.57
C GLU A 403 15.71 -40.04 -16.95
N ASN A 404 15.27 -38.81 -16.71
CA ASN A 404 16.06 -37.61 -17.02
C ASN A 404 15.75 -36.46 -16.05
N CYS A 405 16.68 -36.15 -15.16
CA CYS A 405 16.52 -35.07 -14.17
C CYS A 405 16.37 -33.68 -14.80
N LYS A 406 16.78 -33.48 -16.05
CA LYS A 406 16.58 -32.21 -16.79
C LYS A 406 15.11 -31.89 -17.01
N ILE A 407 14.21 -32.88 -16.92
CA ILE A 407 12.75 -32.67 -17.00
C ILE A 407 12.28 -31.66 -15.94
N LEU A 408 12.95 -31.59 -14.78
CA LEU A 408 12.64 -30.59 -13.75
C LEU A 408 12.83 -29.14 -14.24
N GLN A 409 13.73 -28.93 -15.20
CA GLN A 409 13.99 -27.63 -15.80
C GLN A 409 13.09 -27.33 -17.00
N ILE A 410 12.55 -28.37 -17.63
CA ILE A 410 11.77 -28.28 -18.87
C ILE A 410 10.28 -28.08 -18.57
N VAL A 411 9.75 -28.79 -17.57
CA VAL A 411 8.31 -28.71 -17.23
C VAL A 411 8.04 -27.40 -16.51
N THR A 412 7.42 -26.46 -17.21
CA THR A 412 7.01 -25.16 -16.69
C THR A 412 5.59 -25.25 -16.10
N THR A 413 5.16 -24.16 -15.49
CA THR A 413 3.77 -23.95 -15.06
C THR A 413 2.76 -24.11 -16.21
N ASN A 414 3.14 -23.82 -17.46
CA ASN A 414 2.29 -24.00 -18.64
C ASN A 414 1.94 -25.46 -18.89
N GLU A 415 2.96 -26.33 -18.86
CA GLU A 415 2.81 -27.78 -18.93
C GLU A 415 1.89 -28.27 -17.82
N LEU A 416 2.12 -27.80 -16.59
CA LEU A 416 1.35 -28.24 -15.42
C LEU A 416 -0.11 -27.87 -15.53
N VAL A 417 -0.47 -26.64 -15.91
CA VAL A 417 -1.89 -26.26 -16.03
C VAL A 417 -2.59 -27.07 -17.12
N GLN A 418 -1.90 -27.38 -18.23
CA GLN A 418 -2.48 -28.22 -19.28
C GLN A 418 -2.74 -29.66 -18.82
N MET A 419 -1.90 -30.22 -17.94
CA MET A 419 -2.06 -31.55 -17.36
C MET A 419 -3.17 -31.65 -16.31
N THR A 420 -3.82 -30.53 -15.93
CA THR A 420 -4.89 -30.56 -14.92
C THR A 420 -6.23 -31.09 -15.44
N GLU A 421 -6.45 -31.06 -16.77
CA GLU A 421 -7.72 -31.47 -17.41
C GLU A 421 -7.70 -32.93 -17.90
N SER A 422 -6.51 -33.54 -17.97
CA SER A 422 -6.28 -34.83 -18.66
C SER A 422 -6.87 -36.06 -17.97
N SER A 423 -7.60 -35.92 -16.86
CA SER A 423 -8.21 -37.07 -16.16
C SER A 423 -9.51 -37.56 -16.80
N ALA A 424 -9.93 -37.02 -17.95
CA ALA A 424 -11.09 -37.50 -18.70
C ALA A 424 -10.82 -37.55 -20.22
N ALA A 425 -10.36 -38.71 -20.70
CA ALA A 425 -10.53 -39.25 -22.06
C ALA A 425 -10.14 -38.40 -23.29
N THR A 426 -9.47 -37.26 -23.14
CA THR A 426 -9.00 -36.45 -24.28
C THR A 426 -7.48 -36.40 -24.29
N SER A 427 -6.91 -37.18 -25.21
CA SER A 427 -5.49 -37.18 -25.57
C SER A 427 -5.11 -35.79 -26.11
N SER A 428 -4.67 -34.89 -25.25
CA SER A 428 -3.87 -33.74 -25.68
C SER A 428 -2.46 -34.26 -25.98
N THR A 429 -2.14 -34.48 -27.24
CA THR A 429 -0.80 -34.90 -27.68
C THR A 429 0.18 -33.77 -27.38
N TRP A 430 1.11 -34.02 -26.45
CA TRP A 430 2.20 -33.09 -26.15
C TRP A 430 3.38 -33.38 -27.07
N THR A 431 3.90 -32.32 -27.70
CA THR A 431 5.18 -32.34 -28.41
C THR A 431 6.16 -31.49 -27.60
N LEU A 432 7.19 -32.10 -27.01
CA LEU A 432 8.29 -31.32 -26.44
C LEU A 432 8.95 -30.55 -27.60
N SER A 433 8.75 -29.24 -27.64
CA SER A 433 9.55 -28.38 -28.49
C SER A 433 10.95 -28.30 -27.88
N THR A 434 11.87 -29.09 -28.41
CA THR A 434 13.30 -28.87 -28.20
C THR A 434 13.73 -27.79 -29.18
N GLU A 435 13.44 -26.52 -28.91
CA GLU A 435 14.14 -25.47 -29.64
C GLU A 435 15.64 -25.55 -29.27
N PRO A 436 16.54 -25.55 -30.27
CA PRO A 436 17.97 -25.54 -30.01
C PRO A 436 18.33 -24.21 -29.34
N THR A 437 18.90 -24.28 -28.15
CA THR A 437 19.60 -23.15 -27.53
C THR A 437 20.56 -22.55 -28.55
N THR A 438 20.27 -21.33 -28.99
CA THR A 438 21.18 -20.51 -29.78
C THR A 438 22.50 -20.41 -29.00
N PRO A 439 23.66 -20.72 -29.60
CA PRO A 439 24.92 -20.50 -28.92
C PRO A 439 25.14 -18.99 -28.76
N LEU A 440 25.50 -18.57 -27.55
CA LEU A 440 26.01 -17.23 -27.23
C LEU A 440 27.27 -16.91 -28.03
#